data_AF-A0A964DC66-F1
#
_entry.id   AF-A0A964DC66-F1
#
_cell.length_a   1.000
_cell.length_b   1.000
_cell.length_c   1.000
_cell.angle_alpha   90.00
_cell.angle_beta   90.00
_cell.angle_gamma   90.00
#
_symmetry.space_group_name_H-M   'P 1'
#
loop_
_entity.id
_entity.type
_entity.pdbx_description
1 polymer ?
#
loop_
_entity_poly.entity_id
_entity_poly.type
_entity_poly.pdbx_seq_one_letter_code
_entity_poly.pdbx_strand_id
1 'polypeptide(L)' 'MKSDEVFIKHILDEIGFLKTYCRNLELEDLMKNEILKRAFPRSIEIIGEAS' A
#
# COMPACT_ATOMS: atom_id res chain seq x y z
N MET A 1 -18.55 -10.74 9.31
CA MET A 1 -18.92 -9.45 9.93
C MET A 1 -17.81 -8.84 10.80
N LYS A 2 -17.36 -9.42 11.93
CA LYS A 2 -16.18 -8.86 12.66
C LYS A 2 -14.86 -8.96 11.86
N SER A 3 -14.73 -9.96 11.00
CA SER A 3 -13.55 -10.14 10.14
C SER A 3 -13.53 -9.16 8.97
N ASP A 4 -14.69 -8.86 8.39
CA ASP A 4 -14.84 -7.97 7.24
C ASP A 4 -14.38 -6.54 7.59
N GLU A 5 -14.68 -6.07 8.79
CA GLU A 5 -14.19 -4.79 9.31
C GLU A 5 -12.66 -4.74 9.41
N VAL A 6 -12.03 -5.85 9.82
CA VAL A 6 -10.58 -5.98 9.91
C VAL A 6 -9.95 -5.95 8.51
N PHE A 7 -10.52 -6.67 7.55
CA PHE A 7 -10.05 -6.64 6.16
C PHE A 7 -10.18 -5.25 5.54
N ILE A 8 -11.34 -4.59 5.70
CA ILE A 8 -11.57 -3.23 5.22
C ILE A 8 -10.57 -2.27 5.86
N LYS A 9 -10.28 -2.42 7.16
CA LYS A 9 -9.30 -1.59 7.84
C LYS A 9 -7.89 -1.79 7.28
N HIS A 10 -7.46 -3.02 7.04
CA HIS A 10 -6.16 -3.29 6.42
C HIS A 10 -6.06 -2.70 5.01
N ILE A 11 -7.11 -2.84 4.19
CA ILE A 11 -7.17 -2.22 2.85
C ILE A 11 -7.02 -0.69 2.97
N LEU A 12 -7.73 -0.06 3.90
CA LEU A 12 -7.67 1.39 4.10
C LEU A 12 -6.29 1.85 4.61
N ASP A 13 -5.65 1.07 5.49
CA ASP A 13 -4.31 1.36 5.98
C ASP A 13 -3.28 1.32 4.83
N GLU A 14 -3.35 0.31 3.95
CA GLU A 14 -2.47 0.20 2.78
C GLU A 14 -2.71 1.31 1.74
N ILE A 15 -3.98 1.68 1.49
CA ILE A 15 -4.31 2.84 0.65
C ILE A 15 -3.76 4.14 1.27
N GLY A 16 -3.85 4.28 2.60
CA GLY A 16 -3.31 5.41 3.34
C GLY A 16 -1.79 5.52 3.21
N PHE A 17 -1.09 4.40 3.32
CA PHE A 17 0.35 4.29 3.06
C PHE A 17 0.67 4.75 1.64
N LEU A 18 0.06 4.13 0.62
CA LEU A 18 0.32 4.47 -0.79
C LEU A 18 0.09 5.96 -1.06
N LYS A 19 -1.01 6.55 -0.59
CA LYS A 19 -1.30 7.98 -0.77
C LYS A 19 -0.30 8.89 -0.09
N THR A 20 0.21 8.50 1.07
CA THR A 20 1.19 9.29 1.83
C THR A 20 2.52 9.33 1.10
N TYR A 21 2.98 8.18 0.61
CA TYR A 21 4.28 8.07 -0.05
C TYR A 21 4.24 8.41 -1.55
N CYS A 22 3.09 8.38 -2.23
CA CYS A 22 2.96 8.82 -3.63
C CYS A 22 2.91 10.33 -3.82
N ARG A 23 2.48 11.12 -2.82
CA ARG A 23 2.01 12.50 -3.03
C ARG A 23 3.02 13.42 -3.74
N ASN A 24 4.32 13.20 -3.52
CA ASN A 24 5.41 13.96 -4.15
C ASN A 24 6.51 13.02 -4.66
N LEU A 25 6.16 11.80 -5.07
CA LEU A 25 7.12 10.79 -5.49
C LEU A 25 7.17 10.73 -7.01
N GLU A 26 8.30 11.10 -7.58
CA GLU A 26 8.55 10.84 -8.99
C GLU A 26 8.92 9.37 -9.20
N LEU A 27 8.64 8.87 -10.41
CA LEU A 27 8.95 7.48 -10.77
C LEU A 27 10.43 7.16 -10.57
N GLU A 28 11.33 8.08 -10.91
CA GLU A 28 12.77 7.89 -10.72
C GLU A 28 13.17 7.81 -9.25
N ASP A 29 12.52 8.57 -8.37
CA ASP A 29 12.75 8.51 -6.92
C ASP A 29 12.23 7.20 -6.34
N LEU A 30 11.08 6.73 -6.81
CA LEU A 30 10.57 5.39 -6.50
C LEU A 30 11.60 4.34 -6.93
N MET A 31 12.10 4.42 -8.15
CA MET A 31 13.03 3.43 -8.71
C MET A 31 14.41 3.43 -8.03
N LYS A 32 14.84 4.56 -7.45
CA LYS A 32 16.08 4.66 -6.67
C LYS A 32 15.92 4.21 -5.22
N ASN A 33 14.70 4.20 -4.68
CA ASN A 33 14.42 3.82 -3.31
C ASN A 33 14.05 2.32 -3.20
N GLU A 34 15.03 1.51 -2.77
CA GLU A 34 14.88 0.06 -2.55
C GLU A 34 13.75 -0.34 -1.60
N ILE A 35 13.41 0.52 -0.63
CA ILE A 35 12.32 0.25 0.32
C ILE A 35 10.98 0.47 -0.37
N LEU A 36 10.80 1.62 -1.04
CA LEU A 36 9.53 1.94 -1.70
C LEU A 36 9.23 1.00 -2.87
N LYS A 37 10.26 0.59 -3.64
CA LYS A 37 10.11 -0.43 -4.70
C LYS A 37 9.52 -1.74 -4.22
N ARG A 38 9.82 -2.14 -2.99
CA ARG A 38 9.30 -3.40 -2.40
C ARG A 38 7.98 -3.16 -1.66
N ALA A 39 7.85 -2.03 -0.98
CA ALA A 39 6.68 -1.72 -0.18
C ALA A 39 5.43 -1.49 -1.04
N PHE A 40 5.53 -0.78 -2.16
CA PHE A 40 4.38 -0.45 -3.01
C PHE A 40 3.68 -1.68 -3.61
N PRO A 41 4.40 -2.62 -4.28
CA PRO A 41 3.78 -3.85 -4.77
C PRO A 41 3.17 -4.68 -3.64
N ARG A 42 3.86 -4.78 -2.49
CA ARG A 42 3.34 -5.51 -1.33
C ARG A 42 2.02 -4.92 -0.81
N SER A 43 1.91 -3.60 -0.71
CA SER A 43 0.66 -2.95 -0.31
C SER A 43 -0.49 -3.29 -1.26
N ILE A 44 -0.21 -3.40 -2.56
CA ILE A 44 -1.20 -3.79 -3.57
C ILE A 44 -1.57 -5.28 -3.43
N GLU A 45 -0.59 -6.16 -3.16
CA GLU A 45 -0.83 -7.58 -2.89
C GLU A 45 -1.74 -7.76 -1.67
N ILE A 46 -1.45 -7.08 -0.55
CA ILE A 46 -2.27 -7.14 0.68
C ILE A 46 -3.71 -6.69 0.41
N ILE A 47 -3.90 -5.63 -0.38
CA ILE A 47 -5.23 -5.17 -0.78
C ILE A 47 -5.96 -6.24 -1.62
N GLY A 48 -5.25 -6.94 -2.51
CA GLY A 48 -5.82 -8.00 -3.34
C GLY A 48 -6.07 -9.31 -2.60
N GLU A 49 -5.32 -9.60 -1.55
CA GLU A 49 -5.44 -10.79 -0.71
C GLU A 49 -6.52 -10.66 0.38
N ALA A 50 -6.95 -9.44 0.69
CA ALA A 50 -8.07 -9.19 1.58
C ALA A 50 -9.39 -9.63 0.94
N SER A 51 -9.82 -10.87 1.22
CA SER A 51 -11.04 -11.54 0.73
C SER A 51 -11.92 -12.06 1.86
#